data_AF-A0A7S1DJU7-F1
#
_entry.id   AF-A0A7S1DJU7-F1
#
_cell.length_a   1.000
_cell.length_b   1.000
_cell.length_c   1.000
_cell.angle_alpha   90.00
_cell.angle_beta   90.00
_cell.angle_gamma   90.00
#
_symmetry.space_group_name_H-M   'P 1'
#
loop_
_entity.id
_entity.type
_entity.pdbx_description
1 polymer ?
#
loop_
_entity_poly.entity_id
_entity_poly.type
_entity_poly.pdbx_seq_one_letter_code
_entity_poly.pdbx_strand_id
1 'polypeptide(L)'
;MAWQEADCDEALLTAVRSQLKNIKVPGYGDRVRKTECVLSFDTPESADGLFVSLSSFQGYGADFVQQDHERTGNKLYLNLRWKRIPKPAPPPEEAGAPTKLAIGVEGGFNVEEEQFDYEKTNFLAVYPEMKLVKLPEPELPELVALVIEGVLKASDLSADEAQVMAWEDKRQVSEYADSLVQLDNGVKISPDPSTWVCAESGLKEGLWLNLSDGHIGSGRRQVGADGTMSGGTGAALKHYQECKAQGNNFCLCVKLGTITPAGADVYSYAEDEDDMVEDPKLREHLAHWGINMMQMEKTEKSMAELQIDLNVKFDFDKICESGKQLQTLAGPGYVGLKNLGNSCYMNSVMQVLFSLDEFRERYLDAAPQIFAAAPPAGAADDLRVQMAKLATGLLTPRYCGKGGDGDCVVPQMFKFLAGKGHPEFSTGNQQDAQEYLMHVFKVLERADRAAGLQPVHRPFNIVFEECFKDMQSGRVRYNSDAVQCQLSLPIPLERAVNTEEVSSYEERNAKRQKSSAAGGEEDKEEPVKPRVPMEACLDAFFGETLVDDYLSPVTGQKGLAQKRQGISTYPKYLVLHMCRYVIGDDWRPKKLDCLVPAPPTLDLSKYRAKRGDEELLPE
;
A
#
# COMPACT_ATOMS: atom_id res chain seq x y z
N MET A 1 -0.87 -28.10 29.38
CA MET A 1 -1.28 -27.69 30.75
C MET A 1 -1.98 -26.34 30.62
N ALA A 2 -3.03 -26.08 31.41
CA ALA A 2 -3.82 -24.84 31.32
C ALA A 2 -3.38 -23.85 32.41
N TRP A 3 -3.45 -22.55 32.10
CA TRP A 3 -3.22 -21.49 33.08
C TRP A 3 -4.34 -21.48 34.12
N GLN A 4 -3.97 -21.41 35.40
CA GLN A 4 -4.92 -21.42 36.51
C GLN A 4 -4.86 -20.10 37.28
N GLU A 5 -6.01 -19.50 37.52
CA GLU A 5 -6.10 -18.39 38.46
C GLU A 5 -5.76 -18.88 39.87
N ALA A 6 -4.94 -18.11 40.58
CA ALA A 6 -4.47 -18.43 41.90
C ALA A 6 -4.38 -17.15 42.75
N ASP A 7 -4.63 -17.30 44.04
CA ASP A 7 -4.39 -16.25 45.03
C ASP A 7 -2.88 -16.00 45.20
N CYS A 8 -2.52 -14.79 45.65
CA CYS A 8 -1.14 -14.45 45.96
C CYS A 8 -0.68 -15.17 47.25
N ASP A 9 -0.18 -16.39 47.12
CA ASP A 9 0.38 -17.15 48.25
C ASP A 9 1.89 -16.90 48.44
N GLU A 10 2.42 -17.16 49.64
CA GLU A 10 3.84 -16.95 49.94
C GLU A 10 4.80 -17.79 49.07
N ALA A 11 4.34 -18.93 48.54
CA ALA A 11 5.13 -19.74 47.62
C ALA A 11 5.29 -19.02 46.26
N LEU A 12 4.23 -18.42 45.74
CA LEU A 12 4.23 -17.61 44.53
C LEU A 12 5.01 -16.32 44.73
N LEU A 13 4.84 -15.63 45.87
CA LEU A 13 5.63 -14.45 46.20
C LEU A 13 7.13 -14.78 46.29
N THR A 14 7.50 -15.94 46.81
CA THR A 14 8.90 -16.41 46.82
C THR A 14 9.43 -16.60 45.40
N ALA A 15 8.64 -17.19 44.49
CA ALA A 15 9.00 -17.33 43.08
C ALA A 15 9.16 -15.97 42.39
N VAL A 16 8.25 -15.02 42.62
CA VAL A 16 8.30 -13.66 42.09
C VAL A 16 9.52 -12.90 42.63
N ARG A 17 9.78 -12.95 43.94
CA ARG A 17 10.93 -12.31 44.59
C ARG A 17 12.27 -12.81 44.01
N SER A 18 12.34 -14.07 43.58
CA SER A 18 13.55 -14.64 42.95
C SER A 18 13.92 -13.99 41.62
N GLN A 19 12.96 -13.35 40.94
CA GLN A 19 13.12 -12.80 39.59
C GLN A 19 13.28 -11.28 39.57
N LEU A 20 13.25 -10.60 40.73
CA LEU A 20 13.32 -9.13 40.80
C LEU A 20 14.59 -8.54 40.17
N LYS A 21 15.69 -9.30 40.13
CA LYS A 21 16.95 -8.87 39.50
C LYS A 21 16.90 -8.89 37.97
N ASN A 22 15.93 -9.58 37.39
CA ASN A 22 15.81 -9.80 35.95
C ASN A 22 14.77 -8.90 35.29
N ILE A 23 14.01 -8.12 36.08
CA ILE A 23 12.99 -7.19 35.58
C ILE A 23 13.50 -5.75 35.68
N LYS A 24 13.03 -4.90 34.77
CA LYS A 24 13.33 -3.46 34.77
C LYS A 24 12.07 -2.69 34.40
N VAL A 25 11.94 -1.47 34.91
CA VAL A 25 10.84 -0.58 34.52
C VAL A 25 11.10 -0.10 33.08
N PRO A 26 10.13 -0.20 32.15
CA PRO A 26 10.30 0.28 30.78
C PRO A 26 10.71 1.76 30.74
N GLY A 27 11.79 2.07 30.03
CA GLY A 27 12.21 3.45 29.75
C GLY A 27 11.66 3.98 28.42
N TYR A 28 11.93 5.25 28.10
CA TYR A 28 11.48 5.90 26.85
C TYR A 28 12.00 5.23 25.57
N GLY A 29 13.15 4.55 25.62
CA GLY A 29 13.72 3.83 24.48
C GLY A 29 13.33 2.36 24.39
N ASP A 30 12.61 1.82 25.38
CA ASP A 30 12.22 0.42 25.39
C ASP A 30 10.96 0.19 24.56
N ARG A 31 10.97 -0.81 23.68
CA ARG A 31 9.83 -1.18 22.84
C ARG A 31 8.98 -2.23 23.55
N VAL A 32 7.79 -1.83 23.97
CA VAL A 32 6.84 -2.72 24.65
C VAL A 32 5.83 -3.30 23.65
N ARG A 33 5.91 -4.60 23.39
CA ARG A 33 5.05 -5.31 22.44
C ARG A 33 3.85 -5.90 23.17
N LYS A 34 2.81 -5.09 23.39
CA LYS A 34 1.61 -5.47 24.17
C LYS A 34 0.31 -5.61 23.36
N THR A 35 0.37 -5.41 22.06
CA THR A 35 -0.79 -5.49 21.15
C THR A 35 -0.84 -6.80 20.37
N GLU A 36 0.31 -7.40 20.07
CA GLU A 36 0.39 -8.60 19.23
C GLU A 36 1.62 -9.44 19.61
N CYS A 37 1.49 -10.76 19.51
CA CYS A 37 2.56 -11.72 19.70
C CYS A 37 3.67 -11.52 18.65
N VAL A 38 4.93 -11.67 19.05
CA VAL A 38 6.07 -11.51 18.13
C VAL A 38 6.28 -12.70 17.20
N LEU A 39 5.71 -13.87 17.54
CA LEU A 39 5.83 -15.14 16.79
C LEU A 39 4.51 -15.60 16.13
N SER A 40 3.38 -14.99 16.50
CA SER A 40 2.04 -15.33 16.01
C SER A 40 1.18 -14.06 15.87
N PHE A 41 -0.05 -14.17 15.38
CA PHE A 41 -1.04 -13.07 15.35
C PHE A 41 -1.98 -13.13 16.55
N ASP A 42 -1.57 -13.77 17.65
CA ASP A 42 -2.36 -13.71 18.88
C ASP A 42 -2.27 -12.29 19.48
N THR A 43 -3.39 -11.79 19.93
CA THR A 43 -3.58 -10.46 20.52
C THR A 43 -4.16 -10.60 21.93
N PRO A 44 -4.29 -9.52 22.71
CA PRO A 44 -5.03 -9.56 23.97
C PRO A 44 -6.48 -10.06 23.84
N GLU A 45 -7.08 -10.02 22.64
CA GLU A 45 -8.43 -10.55 22.35
C GLU A 45 -8.45 -12.06 22.09
N SER A 46 -7.28 -12.69 21.95
CA SER A 46 -7.18 -14.14 21.78
C SER A 46 -7.63 -14.87 23.05
N ALA A 47 -8.04 -16.14 22.92
CA ALA A 47 -8.68 -16.90 24.00
C ALA A 47 -7.93 -16.89 25.34
N ASP A 48 -6.60 -16.99 25.31
CA ASP A 48 -5.75 -16.97 26.51
C ASP A 48 -5.12 -15.58 26.80
N GLY A 49 -5.40 -14.60 25.95
CA GLY A 49 -4.77 -13.27 25.95
C GLY A 49 -3.33 -13.27 25.45
N LEU A 50 -2.63 -12.17 25.73
CA LEU A 50 -1.24 -11.94 25.35
C LEU A 50 -0.34 -11.86 26.60
N PHE A 51 0.80 -12.54 26.58
CA PHE A 51 1.77 -12.59 27.68
C PHE A 51 2.99 -11.71 27.37
N VAL A 52 3.10 -10.57 28.02
CA VAL A 52 4.21 -9.63 27.85
C VAL A 52 5.30 -9.93 28.87
N SER A 53 6.50 -10.27 28.41
CA SER A 53 7.65 -10.52 29.30
C SER A 53 8.01 -9.27 30.10
N LEU A 54 8.13 -9.38 31.43
CA LEU A 54 8.53 -8.26 32.30
C LEU A 54 10.03 -7.93 32.23
N SER A 55 10.81 -8.73 31.49
CA SER A 55 12.26 -8.51 31.30
C SER A 55 12.59 -7.97 29.90
N SER A 56 12.02 -8.56 28.85
CA SER A 56 12.30 -8.19 27.45
C SER A 56 11.22 -7.32 26.80
N PHE A 57 10.06 -7.18 27.44
CA PHE A 57 8.87 -6.48 26.94
C PHE A 57 8.33 -7.00 25.61
N GLN A 58 8.74 -8.20 25.20
CA GLN A 58 8.17 -8.90 24.05
C GLN A 58 6.84 -9.56 24.44
N GLY A 59 5.85 -9.53 23.55
CA GLY A 59 4.56 -10.18 23.70
C GLY A 59 4.56 -11.56 23.08
N TYR A 60 3.97 -12.53 23.77
CA TYR A 60 3.85 -13.92 23.34
C TYR A 60 2.42 -14.43 23.51
N GLY A 61 1.93 -15.19 22.53
CA GLY A 61 0.73 -16.01 22.71
C GLY A 61 1.03 -17.15 23.70
N ALA A 62 -0.02 -17.72 24.31
CA ALA A 62 0.12 -18.75 25.34
C ALA A 62 1.03 -19.93 24.92
N ASP A 63 0.95 -20.35 23.65
CA ASP A 63 1.74 -21.45 23.08
C ASP A 63 3.25 -21.17 23.04
N PHE A 64 3.65 -19.90 23.06
CA PHE A 64 5.05 -19.49 22.91
C PHE A 64 5.72 -19.09 24.23
N VAL A 65 4.97 -19.03 25.35
CA VAL A 65 5.51 -18.67 26.67
C VAL A 65 6.56 -19.68 27.14
N GLN A 66 6.30 -20.98 26.95
CA GLN A 66 7.26 -22.03 27.28
C GLN A 66 8.57 -21.85 26.49
N GLN A 67 8.47 -21.58 25.19
CA GLN A 67 9.64 -21.40 24.33
C GLN A 67 10.46 -20.17 24.73
N ASP A 68 9.82 -19.06 25.10
CA ASP A 68 10.52 -17.88 25.62
C ASP A 68 11.21 -18.18 26.97
N HIS A 69 10.54 -18.90 27.87
CA HIS A 69 11.12 -19.32 29.14
C HIS A 69 12.37 -20.19 28.94
N GLU A 70 12.29 -21.21 28.08
CA GLU A 70 13.41 -22.10 27.80
C GLU A 70 14.62 -21.36 27.22
N ARG A 71 14.38 -20.33 26.41
CA ARG A 71 15.43 -19.53 25.75
C ARG A 71 16.06 -18.49 26.68
N THR A 72 15.26 -17.85 27.52
CA THR A 72 15.68 -16.65 28.28
C THR A 72 15.80 -16.88 29.78
N GLY A 73 15.20 -17.96 30.28
CA GLY A 73 14.97 -18.19 31.70
C GLY A 73 13.87 -17.32 32.31
N ASN A 74 13.17 -16.48 31.52
CA ASN A 74 12.16 -15.55 32.03
C ASN A 74 10.95 -16.29 32.60
N LYS A 75 10.53 -15.91 33.81
CA LYS A 75 9.44 -16.55 34.55
C LYS A 75 8.22 -15.66 34.75
N LEU A 76 8.38 -14.35 34.60
CA LEU A 76 7.33 -13.37 34.90
C LEU A 76 6.83 -12.72 33.62
N TYR A 77 5.50 -12.74 33.46
CA TYR A 77 4.81 -12.15 32.32
C TYR A 77 3.59 -11.38 32.80
N LEU A 78 3.25 -10.29 32.12
CA LEU A 78 1.95 -9.63 32.24
C LEU A 78 0.99 -10.25 31.22
N ASN A 79 -0.05 -10.93 31.67
CA ASN A 79 -1.10 -11.45 30.80
C ASN A 79 -2.21 -10.40 30.63
N LEU A 80 -2.47 -10.00 29.39
CA LEU A 80 -3.47 -9.03 28.97
C LEU A 80 -4.62 -9.77 28.29
N ARG A 81 -5.85 -9.64 28.83
CA ARG A 81 -7.06 -10.24 28.26
C ARG A 81 -8.10 -9.17 27.99
N TRP A 82 -8.48 -9.01 26.74
CA TRP A 82 -9.46 -8.03 26.30
C TRP A 82 -10.69 -8.75 25.79
N LYS A 83 -11.85 -8.35 26.30
CA LYS A 83 -13.13 -8.86 25.85
C LYS A 83 -13.88 -7.75 25.13
N ARG A 84 -14.17 -7.99 23.86
CA ARG A 84 -14.89 -7.07 22.98
C ARG A 84 -16.37 -7.04 23.33
N ILE A 85 -16.92 -5.84 23.53
CA ILE A 85 -18.31 -5.56 23.86
C ILE A 85 -18.87 -4.64 22.77
N PRO A 86 -19.89 -5.05 21.99
CA PRO A 86 -20.47 -4.19 20.96
C PRO A 86 -21.06 -2.91 21.57
N LYS A 87 -20.69 -1.75 21.04
CA LYS A 87 -21.39 -0.51 21.36
C LYS A 87 -22.77 -0.51 20.70
N PRO A 88 -23.78 0.15 21.28
CA PRO A 88 -25.02 0.43 20.58
C PRO A 88 -24.69 1.20 19.30
N ALA A 89 -25.22 0.78 18.15
CA ALA A 89 -24.99 1.49 16.89
C ALA A 89 -25.46 2.95 17.04
N PRO A 90 -24.65 3.94 16.65
CA PRO A 90 -25.09 5.32 16.63
C PRO A 90 -26.31 5.46 15.68
N PRO A 91 -27.19 6.45 15.90
CA PRO A 91 -28.28 6.74 14.99
C PRO A 91 -27.73 6.91 13.56
N PRO A 92 -28.46 6.46 12.51
CA PRO A 92 -27.98 6.50 11.12
C PRO A 92 -27.59 7.89 10.59
N GLU A 93 -27.88 8.96 11.31
CA GLU A 93 -27.46 10.33 10.99
C GLU A 93 -26.01 10.66 11.41
N GLU A 94 -25.38 9.91 12.33
CA GLU A 94 -24.02 10.18 12.85
C GLU A 94 -22.93 9.28 12.25
N ALA A 95 -23.28 8.20 11.55
CA ALA A 95 -22.33 7.34 10.84
C ALA A 95 -21.97 7.94 9.47
N GLY A 96 -21.18 9.02 9.48
CA GLY A 96 -20.67 9.63 8.25
C GLY A 96 -19.78 8.66 7.45
N ALA A 97 -19.85 8.73 6.11
CA ALA A 97 -18.93 8.01 5.23
C ALA A 97 -17.48 8.50 5.45
N PRO A 98 -16.45 7.65 5.28
CA PRO A 98 -15.06 8.04 5.46
C PRO A 98 -14.70 9.24 4.56
N THR A 99 -14.10 10.25 5.18
CA THR A 99 -13.76 11.55 4.60
C THR A 99 -12.28 11.74 4.22
N LYS A 100 -11.41 10.87 4.74
CA LYS A 100 -9.95 10.83 4.57
C LYS A 100 -9.50 9.41 4.21
N LEU A 101 -8.47 9.29 3.36
CA LEU A 101 -7.83 8.01 3.01
C LEU A 101 -6.93 7.48 4.15
N ALA A 102 -7.35 7.56 5.39
CA ALA A 102 -6.54 7.18 6.54
C ALA A 102 -7.31 6.20 7.42
N ILE A 103 -6.62 5.28 8.08
CA ILE A 103 -7.25 4.29 8.97
C ILE A 103 -7.05 4.76 10.41
N GLY A 104 -8.12 4.87 11.19
CA GLY A 104 -8.04 5.16 12.63
C GLY A 104 -7.78 6.62 12.99
N VAL A 105 -8.09 7.54 12.08
CA VAL A 105 -8.11 8.99 12.34
C VAL A 105 -9.53 9.52 12.20
N GLU A 106 -9.83 10.65 12.85
CA GLU A 106 -11.12 11.32 12.73
C GLU A 106 -11.42 11.65 11.25
N GLY A 107 -12.54 11.12 10.77
CA GLY A 107 -12.93 11.21 9.36
C GLY A 107 -12.23 10.21 8.43
N GLY A 108 -11.43 9.26 8.92
CA GLY A 108 -10.84 8.17 8.14
C GLY A 108 -11.76 6.95 7.98
N PHE A 109 -11.24 5.84 7.46
CA PHE A 109 -11.89 4.53 7.57
C PHE A 109 -11.93 4.12 9.04
N ASN A 110 -13.15 3.90 9.55
CA ASN A 110 -13.36 3.50 10.94
C ASN A 110 -12.64 2.19 11.21
N VAL A 111 -11.74 2.22 12.19
CA VAL A 111 -11.19 1.02 12.78
C VAL A 111 -12.28 0.41 13.66
N GLU A 112 -12.34 -0.91 13.69
CA GLU A 112 -13.27 -1.67 14.54
C GLU A 112 -13.31 -1.15 16.00
N GLU A 113 -12.25 -0.53 16.51
CA GLU A 113 -12.16 0.05 17.86
C GLU A 113 -13.24 1.11 18.17
N GLU A 114 -13.80 1.81 17.18
CA GLU A 114 -14.87 2.79 17.42
C GLU A 114 -16.24 2.15 17.67
N GLN A 115 -16.43 0.92 17.20
CA GLN A 115 -17.72 0.19 17.25
C GLN A 115 -17.86 -0.70 18.50
N PHE A 116 -16.79 -0.87 19.28
CA PHE A 116 -16.77 -1.77 20.43
C PHE A 116 -16.11 -1.10 21.64
N ASP A 117 -16.63 -1.41 22.82
CA ASP A 117 -15.95 -1.21 24.10
C ASP A 117 -15.13 -2.46 24.43
N TYR A 118 -14.12 -2.28 25.29
CA TYR A 118 -13.25 -3.37 25.71
C TYR A 118 -13.23 -3.49 27.23
N GLU A 119 -13.64 -4.66 27.73
CA GLU A 119 -13.40 -5.04 29.11
C GLU A 119 -11.98 -5.62 29.21
N LYS A 120 -11.09 -4.89 29.87
CA LYS A 120 -9.67 -5.24 30.01
C LYS A 120 -9.42 -5.87 31.38
N THR A 121 -8.93 -7.11 31.39
CA THR A 121 -8.51 -7.81 32.60
C THR A 121 -7.03 -8.17 32.50
N ASN A 122 -6.27 -7.85 33.55
CA ASN A 122 -4.82 -8.05 33.59
C ASN A 122 -4.44 -9.04 34.71
N PHE A 123 -3.45 -9.89 34.44
CA PHE A 123 -2.92 -10.84 35.42
C PHE A 123 -1.39 -10.83 35.42
N LEU A 124 -0.78 -11.06 36.58
CA LEU A 124 0.61 -11.49 36.67
C LEU A 124 0.67 -12.99 36.42
N ALA A 125 1.32 -13.40 35.34
CA ALA A 125 1.53 -14.79 34.98
C ALA A 125 2.92 -15.25 35.44
N VAL A 126 2.95 -16.38 36.16
CA VAL A 126 4.18 -16.98 36.71
C VAL A 126 4.39 -18.36 36.10
N TYR A 127 5.53 -18.54 35.43
CA TYR A 127 5.96 -19.78 34.76
C TYR A 127 7.24 -20.33 35.43
N PRO A 128 7.41 -21.66 35.61
CA PRO A 128 6.65 -22.79 35.06
C PRO A 128 5.41 -23.21 35.85
N GLU A 129 5.06 -22.52 36.93
CA GLU A 129 3.93 -22.85 37.79
C GLU A 129 2.56 -22.69 37.10
N MET A 130 2.51 -21.98 35.98
CA MET A 130 1.30 -21.69 35.18
C MET A 130 0.16 -21.07 36.00
N LYS A 131 0.52 -20.21 36.97
CA LYS A 131 -0.42 -19.47 37.82
C LYS A 131 -0.66 -18.06 37.30
N LEU A 132 -1.90 -17.59 37.40
CA LEU A 132 -2.33 -16.23 37.08
C LEU A 132 -2.82 -15.54 38.36
N VAL A 133 -2.17 -14.45 38.76
CA VAL A 133 -2.60 -13.60 39.87
C VAL A 133 -3.32 -12.39 39.30
N LYS A 134 -4.57 -12.17 39.67
CA LYS A 134 -5.39 -11.06 39.16
C LYS A 134 -4.84 -9.72 39.63
N LEU A 135 -4.78 -8.73 38.73
CA LEU A 135 -4.27 -7.39 39.04
C LEU A 135 -5.44 -6.38 39.18
N PRO A 136 -5.30 -5.33 40.03
CA PRO A 136 -4.15 -5.01 40.88
C PRO A 136 -4.09 -5.89 42.14
N GLU A 137 -2.88 -6.24 42.59
CA GLU A 137 -2.62 -7.05 43.79
C GLU A 137 -1.64 -6.32 44.72
N PRO A 138 -2.07 -5.83 45.90
CA PRO A 138 -1.24 -5.07 46.84
C PRO A 138 -0.07 -5.84 47.44
N GLU A 139 -0.13 -7.18 47.52
CA GLU A 139 0.93 -7.98 48.15
C GLU A 139 2.17 -8.18 47.25
N LEU A 140 2.08 -7.78 45.97
CA LEU A 140 3.20 -7.88 45.04
C LEU A 140 4.34 -6.92 45.42
N PRO A 141 5.61 -7.30 45.16
CA PRO A 141 6.74 -6.39 45.34
C PRO A 141 6.56 -5.09 44.55
N GLU A 142 6.87 -3.95 45.17
CA GLU A 142 6.69 -2.61 44.59
C GLU A 142 7.32 -2.48 43.19
N LEU A 143 8.52 -3.05 43.00
CA LEU A 143 9.17 -3.08 41.69
C LEU A 143 8.32 -3.77 40.62
N VAL A 144 7.66 -4.88 40.93
CA VAL A 144 6.80 -5.60 39.97
C VAL A 144 5.60 -4.75 39.59
N ALA A 145 4.97 -4.09 40.57
CA ALA A 145 3.86 -3.17 40.32
C ALA A 145 4.27 -2.00 39.42
N LEU A 146 5.43 -1.38 39.68
CA LEU A 146 5.99 -0.30 38.84
C LEU A 146 6.29 -0.76 37.42
N VAL A 147 6.85 -1.96 37.24
CA VAL A 147 7.11 -2.52 35.91
C VAL A 147 5.81 -2.76 35.15
N ILE A 148 4.80 -3.36 35.80
CA ILE A 148 3.47 -3.60 35.21
C ILE A 148 2.83 -2.28 34.78
N GLU A 149 2.83 -1.27 35.66
CA GLU A 149 2.29 0.05 35.35
C GLU A 149 3.04 0.70 34.18
N GLY A 150 4.37 0.58 34.15
CA GLY A 150 5.19 1.06 33.04
C GLY A 150 4.84 0.37 31.72
N VAL A 151 4.65 -0.96 31.71
CA VAL A 151 4.24 -1.72 30.52
C VAL A 151 2.84 -1.27 30.05
N LEU A 152 1.89 -1.11 30.98
CA LEU A 152 0.53 -0.66 30.67
C LEU A 152 0.49 0.79 30.13
N LYS A 153 1.40 1.66 30.57
CA LYS A 153 1.51 3.05 30.11
C LYS A 153 2.37 3.26 28.87
N ALA A 154 3.28 2.32 28.56
CA ALA A 154 4.14 2.42 27.39
C ALA A 154 3.34 2.57 26.10
N SER A 155 3.88 3.27 25.09
CA SER A 155 3.21 3.35 23.79
C SER A 155 3.23 1.99 23.09
N ASP A 156 2.15 1.67 22.38
CA ASP A 156 1.98 0.42 21.63
C ASP A 156 2.88 0.33 20.39
N LEU A 157 3.28 1.49 19.87
CA LEU A 157 4.10 1.66 18.68
C LEU A 157 5.28 2.58 18.99
N SER A 158 6.42 2.29 18.37
CA SER A 158 7.49 3.30 18.25
C SER A 158 7.02 4.49 17.41
N ALA A 159 7.66 5.66 17.55
CA ALA A 159 7.31 6.85 16.77
C ALA A 159 7.31 6.57 15.25
N ASP A 160 8.29 5.81 14.76
CA ASP A 160 8.37 5.41 13.35
C ASP A 160 7.19 4.50 12.96
N GLU A 161 6.86 3.49 13.77
CA GLU A 161 5.73 2.59 13.52
C GLU A 161 4.39 3.33 13.55
N ALA A 162 4.23 4.27 14.49
CA ALA A 162 3.07 5.14 14.57
C ALA A 162 2.96 6.03 13.33
N GLN A 163 4.06 6.57 12.81
CA GLN A 163 4.07 7.37 11.59
C GLN A 163 3.70 6.55 10.34
N VAL A 164 4.18 5.31 10.22
CA VAL A 164 3.83 4.41 9.10
C VAL A 164 2.34 4.04 9.12
N MET A 165 1.74 3.96 10.32
CA MET A 165 0.33 3.58 10.51
C MET A 165 -0.63 4.77 10.44
N ALA A 166 -0.24 5.92 11.00
CA ALA A 166 -1.04 7.15 11.02
C ALA A 166 -0.92 7.94 9.71
N TRP A 167 -0.77 7.25 8.59
CA TRP A 167 -0.63 7.89 7.29
C TRP A 167 -1.86 8.79 7.03
N GLU A 168 -1.60 10.10 7.04
CA GLU A 168 -2.49 11.13 6.55
C GLU A 168 -1.81 11.75 5.34
N ASP A 169 -2.58 11.95 4.27
CA ASP A 169 -2.16 12.72 3.11
C ASP A 169 -1.97 14.19 3.53
N LYS A 170 -0.71 14.58 3.80
CA LYS A 170 -0.37 15.94 4.24
C LYS A 170 -0.14 16.81 3.03
N ARG A 171 -1.05 17.75 2.81
CA ARG A 171 -0.94 18.76 1.75
C ARG A 171 0.21 19.70 2.05
N GLN A 172 0.96 20.07 1.01
CA GLN A 172 1.98 21.10 1.13
C GLN A 172 1.35 22.48 1.24
N VAL A 173 1.95 23.38 2.02
CA VAL A 173 1.54 24.79 2.06
C VAL A 173 1.94 25.45 0.76
N SER A 174 1.01 26.14 0.10
CA SER A 174 1.32 26.80 -1.17
C SER A 174 2.28 27.98 -1.00
N GLU A 175 3.29 28.05 -1.86
CA GLU A 175 4.20 29.20 -1.96
C GLU A 175 3.47 30.48 -2.41
N TYR A 176 2.33 30.32 -3.09
CA TYR A 176 1.53 31.41 -3.62
C TYR A 176 0.49 31.94 -2.62
N ALA A 177 0.25 31.25 -1.51
CA ALA A 177 -0.73 31.68 -0.50
C ALA A 177 -0.37 33.04 0.12
N ASP A 178 0.92 33.28 0.38
CA ASP A 178 1.35 34.53 1.01
C ASP A 178 1.38 35.74 0.07
N SER A 179 1.58 35.49 -1.22
CA SER A 179 1.74 36.50 -2.27
C SER A 179 0.53 36.62 -3.21
N LEU A 180 -0.59 35.98 -2.84
CA LEU A 180 -1.79 35.92 -3.65
C LEU A 180 -2.35 37.34 -3.90
N VAL A 181 -2.56 37.67 -5.17
CA VAL A 181 -3.14 38.96 -5.57
C VAL A 181 -4.64 38.81 -5.69
N GLN A 182 -5.41 39.55 -4.90
CA GLN A 182 -6.87 39.61 -5.01
C GLN A 182 -7.30 40.93 -5.68
N LEU A 183 -8.07 40.83 -6.76
CA LEU A 183 -8.55 41.99 -7.51
C LEU A 183 -9.77 42.63 -6.82
N ASP A 184 -9.78 43.97 -6.78
CA ASP A 184 -10.95 44.77 -6.40
C ASP A 184 -11.86 45.00 -7.62
N ASN A 185 -12.44 43.93 -8.15
CA ASN A 185 -13.31 43.98 -9.35
C ASN A 185 -14.82 44.11 -9.03
N GLY A 186 -15.18 44.29 -7.76
CA GLY A 186 -16.57 44.44 -7.31
C GLY A 186 -17.39 43.15 -7.27
N VAL A 187 -16.78 41.99 -7.56
CA VAL A 187 -17.43 40.69 -7.46
C VAL A 187 -17.62 40.32 -5.99
N LYS A 188 -18.82 39.83 -5.65
CA LYS A 188 -19.14 39.23 -4.36
C LYS A 188 -19.82 37.90 -4.61
N ILE A 189 -19.35 36.87 -3.92
CA ILE A 189 -19.92 35.53 -4.03
C ILE A 189 -21.06 35.43 -3.02
N SER A 190 -22.21 34.99 -3.52
CA SER A 190 -23.40 34.78 -2.70
C SER A 190 -23.10 33.75 -1.60
N PRO A 191 -23.56 33.98 -0.35
CA PRO A 191 -23.42 32.98 0.72
C PRO A 191 -24.36 31.78 0.54
N ASP A 192 -25.33 31.83 -0.39
CA ASP A 192 -26.25 30.74 -0.69
C ASP A 192 -25.67 29.81 -1.77
N PRO A 193 -25.32 28.55 -1.43
CA PRO A 193 -24.74 27.59 -2.37
C PRO A 193 -25.61 27.31 -3.60
N SER A 194 -26.94 27.42 -3.48
CA SER A 194 -27.87 27.14 -4.58
C SER A 194 -27.78 28.13 -5.76
N THR A 195 -27.14 29.27 -5.51
CA THR A 195 -26.95 30.36 -6.48
C THR A 195 -25.66 30.23 -7.27
N TRP A 196 -24.73 29.36 -6.85
CA TRP A 196 -23.46 29.19 -7.55
C TRP A 196 -23.65 28.43 -8.86
N VAL A 197 -23.04 28.97 -9.91
CA VAL A 197 -23.04 28.37 -11.24
C VAL A 197 -21.68 28.57 -11.88
N CYS A 198 -21.22 27.56 -12.61
CA CYS A 198 -20.07 27.69 -13.50
C CYS A 198 -20.37 28.78 -14.55
N ALA A 199 -19.48 29.76 -14.69
CA ALA A 199 -19.68 30.90 -15.59
C ALA A 199 -19.88 30.48 -17.05
N GLU A 200 -19.24 29.39 -17.49
CA GLU A 200 -19.27 28.93 -18.88
C GLU A 200 -20.32 27.85 -19.14
N SER A 201 -20.46 26.89 -18.22
CA SER A 201 -21.27 25.70 -18.46
C SER A 201 -22.61 25.68 -17.73
N GLY A 202 -22.83 26.57 -16.76
CA GLY A 202 -24.04 26.58 -15.94
C GLY A 202 -24.17 25.39 -14.98
N LEU A 203 -23.15 24.54 -14.86
CA LEU A 203 -23.09 23.48 -13.87
C LEU A 203 -23.22 24.06 -12.46
N LYS A 204 -23.88 23.33 -11.56
CA LYS A 204 -24.11 23.72 -10.17
C LYS A 204 -23.26 22.96 -9.16
N GLU A 205 -22.54 21.94 -9.61
CA GLU A 205 -21.74 21.05 -8.76
C GLU A 205 -20.28 21.00 -9.25
N GLY A 206 -19.35 20.71 -8.35
CA GLY A 206 -17.93 20.59 -8.66
C GLY A 206 -17.30 21.93 -9.06
N LEU A 207 -17.72 22.99 -8.37
CA LEU A 207 -17.36 24.37 -8.66
C LEU A 207 -16.10 24.80 -7.90
N TRP A 208 -15.22 25.50 -8.61
CA TRP A 208 -13.96 26.02 -8.11
C TRP A 208 -13.94 27.53 -8.27
N LEU A 209 -13.76 28.24 -7.16
CA LEU A 209 -13.60 29.68 -7.09
C LEU A 209 -12.12 30.03 -7.19
N ASN A 210 -11.74 30.84 -8.17
CA ASN A 210 -10.40 31.40 -8.23
C ASN A 210 -10.26 32.49 -7.16
N LEU A 211 -9.27 32.34 -6.28
CA LEU A 211 -9.10 33.23 -5.13
C LEU A 211 -8.60 34.63 -5.53
N SER A 212 -8.09 34.81 -6.75
CA SER A 212 -7.50 36.07 -7.22
C SER A 212 -8.51 37.01 -7.85
N ASP A 213 -9.50 36.51 -8.60
CA ASP A 213 -10.46 37.35 -9.33
C ASP A 213 -11.93 36.99 -9.12
N GLY A 214 -12.21 35.98 -8.29
CA GLY A 214 -13.57 35.59 -7.94
C GLY A 214 -14.30 34.83 -9.05
N HIS A 215 -13.59 34.37 -10.08
CA HIS A 215 -14.18 33.57 -11.15
C HIS A 215 -14.60 32.17 -10.65
N ILE A 216 -15.82 31.72 -10.99
CA ILE A 216 -16.33 30.38 -10.66
C ILE A 216 -16.31 29.51 -11.91
N GLY A 217 -15.38 28.56 -11.96
CA GLY A 217 -15.25 27.57 -13.01
C GLY A 217 -15.55 26.16 -12.53
N SER A 218 -16.07 25.31 -13.40
CA SER A 218 -16.24 23.88 -13.09
C SER A 218 -14.91 23.11 -13.12
N GLY A 219 -14.82 22.04 -12.32
CA GLY A 219 -13.64 21.20 -12.18
C GLY A 219 -13.22 20.47 -13.47
N ARG A 220 -12.07 19.80 -13.43
CA ARG A 220 -11.53 19.04 -14.58
C ARG A 220 -12.49 17.92 -14.99
N ARG A 221 -12.49 17.56 -16.29
CA ARG A 221 -13.10 16.31 -16.74
C ARG A 221 -12.33 15.15 -16.15
N GLN A 222 -13.04 14.21 -15.54
CA GLN A 222 -12.49 12.97 -15.03
C GLN A 222 -12.84 11.85 -16.00
N VAL A 223 -11.85 11.01 -16.30
CA VAL A 223 -12.08 9.78 -17.04
C VAL A 223 -12.34 8.69 -16.02
N GLY A 224 -13.57 8.20 -15.96
CA GLY A 224 -13.94 7.04 -15.18
C GLY A 224 -13.13 5.81 -15.61
N ALA A 225 -13.00 4.83 -14.73
CA ALA A 225 -12.28 3.59 -15.02
C ALA A 225 -12.85 2.76 -16.20
N ASP A 226 -14.08 3.08 -16.60
CA ASP A 226 -14.83 2.54 -17.73
C ASP A 226 -14.70 3.39 -19.02
N GLY A 227 -13.91 4.48 -18.98
CA GLY A 227 -13.75 5.41 -20.09
C GLY A 227 -14.89 6.43 -20.23
N THR A 228 -15.82 6.50 -19.28
CA THR A 228 -16.85 7.55 -19.23
C THR A 228 -16.24 8.87 -18.80
N MET A 229 -16.61 9.97 -19.46
CA MET A 229 -16.17 11.31 -19.06
C MET A 229 -17.20 11.87 -18.09
N SER A 230 -16.86 11.91 -16.80
CA SER A 230 -17.68 12.51 -15.75
C SER A 230 -16.98 13.73 -15.14
N GLY A 231 -17.67 14.51 -14.31
CA GLY A 231 -17.12 15.72 -13.69
C GLY A 231 -17.37 17.02 -14.49
N GLY A 232 -16.56 18.05 -14.22
CA GLY A 232 -16.75 19.39 -14.78
C GLY A 232 -16.19 19.56 -16.20
N THR A 233 -16.32 20.75 -16.79
CA THR A 233 -15.84 21.04 -18.15
C THR A 233 -14.37 21.43 -18.24
N GLY A 234 -13.68 21.51 -17.09
CA GLY A 234 -12.32 22.05 -16.96
C GLY A 234 -12.25 23.57 -17.06
N ALA A 235 -13.37 24.26 -16.85
CA ALA A 235 -13.46 25.72 -16.94
C ALA A 235 -12.47 26.43 -16.00
N ALA A 236 -12.30 25.96 -14.76
CA ALA A 236 -11.37 26.57 -13.82
C ALA A 236 -9.90 26.53 -14.30
N LEU A 237 -9.49 25.42 -14.94
CA LEU A 237 -8.15 25.29 -15.53
C LEU A 237 -7.99 26.20 -16.75
N LYS A 238 -9.00 26.28 -17.61
CA LYS A 238 -8.97 27.15 -18.80
C LYS A 238 -8.86 28.61 -18.40
N HIS A 239 -9.63 29.03 -17.41
CA HIS A 239 -9.56 30.38 -16.85
C HIS A 239 -8.16 30.72 -16.36
N TYR A 240 -7.53 29.83 -15.57
CA TYR A 240 -6.14 30.02 -15.16
C TYR A 240 -5.17 30.16 -16.35
N GLN A 241 -5.31 29.31 -17.39
CA GLN A 241 -4.48 29.38 -18.59
C GLN A 241 -4.65 30.71 -19.34
N GLU A 242 -5.88 31.22 -19.42
CA GLU A 242 -6.20 32.51 -20.03
C GLU A 242 -5.62 33.68 -19.22
N CYS A 243 -5.74 33.66 -17.90
CA CYS A 243 -5.12 34.65 -17.01
C CYS A 243 -3.59 34.62 -17.13
N LYS A 244 -3.00 33.43 -17.16
CA LYS A 244 -1.55 33.26 -17.33
C LYS A 244 -1.06 33.81 -18.67
N ALA A 245 -1.80 33.59 -19.75
CA ALA A 245 -1.50 34.16 -21.06
C ALA A 245 -1.56 35.70 -21.07
N GLN A 246 -2.34 36.30 -20.17
CA GLN A 246 -2.44 37.75 -19.96
C GLN A 246 -1.41 38.30 -18.97
N GLY A 247 -0.51 37.46 -18.43
CA GLY A 247 0.53 37.85 -17.48
C GLY A 247 0.09 37.82 -16.01
N ASN A 248 -1.09 37.28 -15.71
CA ASN A 248 -1.63 37.16 -14.36
C ASN A 248 -1.47 35.74 -13.83
N ASN A 249 -0.83 35.56 -12.67
CA ASN A 249 -0.65 34.25 -12.06
C ASN A 249 -1.76 33.93 -11.04
N PHE A 250 -2.97 33.66 -11.53
CA PHE A 250 -4.13 33.36 -10.68
C PHE A 250 -4.25 31.85 -10.41
N CYS A 251 -3.25 31.30 -9.74
CA CYS A 251 -3.05 29.86 -9.61
C CYS A 251 -3.93 29.17 -8.55
N LEU A 252 -4.35 29.87 -7.49
CA LEU A 252 -5.09 29.25 -6.38
C LEU A 252 -6.60 29.26 -6.59
N CYS A 253 -7.19 28.08 -6.49
CA CYS A 253 -8.64 27.89 -6.55
C CYS A 253 -9.14 27.08 -5.35
N VAL A 254 -10.27 27.49 -4.77
CA VAL A 254 -10.94 26.76 -3.68
C VAL A 254 -12.22 26.09 -4.19
N LYS A 255 -12.45 24.85 -3.79
CA LYS A 255 -13.70 24.13 -4.13
C LYS A 255 -14.83 24.65 -3.25
N LEU A 256 -15.85 25.26 -3.85
CA LEU A 256 -16.89 26.00 -3.13
C LEU A 256 -17.70 25.12 -2.16
N GLY A 257 -18.04 23.89 -2.58
CA GLY A 257 -18.85 22.97 -1.77
C GLY A 257 -18.12 22.31 -0.59
N THR A 258 -16.82 22.53 -0.42
CA THR A 258 -16.02 21.91 0.66
C THR A 258 -15.65 22.88 1.78
N ILE A 259 -16.10 24.13 1.69
CA ILE A 259 -15.77 25.18 2.67
C ILE A 259 -16.50 24.92 3.98
N THR A 260 -15.74 24.86 5.07
CA THR A 260 -16.23 24.68 6.44
C THR A 260 -15.51 25.67 7.39
N PRO A 261 -15.93 25.79 8.66
CA PRO A 261 -15.17 26.57 9.64
C PRO A 261 -13.75 26.04 9.88
N ALA A 262 -13.50 24.75 9.61
CA ALA A 262 -12.22 24.09 9.81
C ALA A 262 -11.26 24.21 8.61
N GLY A 263 -11.76 24.43 7.39
CA GLY A 263 -10.95 24.51 6.18
C GLY A 263 -11.75 24.25 4.90
N ALA A 264 -11.05 24.18 3.77
CA ALA A 264 -11.60 23.83 2.46
C ALA A 264 -10.56 23.13 1.57
N ASP A 265 -11.01 22.56 0.45
CA ASP A 265 -10.11 22.03 -0.58
C ASP A 265 -9.58 23.16 -1.46
N VAL A 266 -8.27 23.38 -1.42
CA VAL A 266 -7.56 24.36 -2.26
C VAL A 266 -6.65 23.61 -3.23
N TYR A 267 -6.69 23.99 -4.50
CA TYR A 267 -5.86 23.45 -5.57
C TYR A 267 -5.02 24.57 -6.18
N SER A 268 -3.74 24.28 -6.42
CA SER A 268 -2.84 25.18 -7.13
C SER A 268 -2.63 24.71 -8.56
N TYR A 269 -2.87 25.59 -9.53
CA TYR A 269 -2.58 25.36 -10.94
C TYR A 269 -1.16 25.81 -11.36
N ALA A 270 -0.34 26.28 -10.42
CA ALA A 270 1.05 26.66 -10.70
C ALA A 270 1.84 25.44 -11.21
N GLU A 271 2.78 25.62 -12.14
CA GLU A 271 3.47 24.49 -12.80
C GLU A 271 4.40 23.70 -11.86
N ASP A 272 4.88 24.37 -10.82
CA ASP A 272 5.72 23.87 -9.74
C ASP A 272 4.93 23.20 -8.61
N GLU A 273 3.63 23.46 -8.49
CA GLU A 273 2.75 22.82 -7.50
C GLU A 273 1.79 21.79 -8.14
N ASP A 274 0.97 22.18 -9.14
CA ASP A 274 -0.08 21.41 -9.85
C ASP A 274 -0.82 20.37 -9.00
N ASP A 275 -1.09 20.68 -7.73
CA ASP A 275 -1.61 19.74 -6.72
C ASP A 275 -2.53 20.42 -5.69
N MET A 276 -3.15 19.62 -4.82
CA MET A 276 -3.87 20.07 -3.64
C MET A 276 -2.89 20.68 -2.62
N VAL A 277 -3.21 21.89 -2.16
CA VAL A 277 -2.35 22.68 -1.28
C VAL A 277 -3.10 23.15 -0.03
N GLU A 278 -2.34 23.52 0.99
CA GLU A 278 -2.83 24.28 2.13
C GLU A 278 -2.64 25.78 1.89
N ASP A 279 -3.68 26.55 2.18
CA ASP A 279 -3.65 28.01 2.21
C ASP A 279 -3.84 28.49 3.66
N PRO A 280 -2.77 28.87 4.37
CA PRO A 280 -2.86 29.37 5.74
C PRO A 280 -3.70 30.64 5.89
N LYS A 281 -3.88 31.40 4.80
CA LYS A 281 -4.63 32.66 4.72
C LYS A 281 -6.00 32.51 4.08
N LEU A 282 -6.48 31.28 3.88
CA LEU A 282 -7.74 31.00 3.22
C LEU A 282 -8.93 31.79 3.77
N ARG A 283 -8.98 32.00 5.09
CA ARG A 283 -10.02 32.81 5.73
C ARG A 283 -10.01 34.27 5.25
N GLU A 284 -8.83 34.86 5.11
CA GLU A 284 -8.66 36.23 4.63
C GLU A 284 -9.03 36.30 3.14
N HIS A 285 -8.55 35.34 2.34
CA HIS A 285 -8.83 35.27 0.91
C HIS A 285 -10.32 35.08 0.60
N LEU A 286 -11.03 34.26 1.37
CA LEU A 286 -12.48 34.05 1.22
C LEU A 286 -13.29 35.28 1.68
N ALA A 287 -12.83 35.95 2.75
CA ALA A 287 -13.51 37.15 3.25
C ALA A 287 -13.52 38.29 2.23
N HIS A 288 -12.46 38.42 1.40
CA HIS A 288 -12.39 39.37 0.29
C HIS A 288 -13.60 39.22 -0.65
N TRP A 289 -13.98 37.99 -0.97
CA TRP A 289 -15.11 37.66 -1.83
C TRP A 289 -16.46 37.68 -1.14
N GLY A 290 -16.50 37.97 0.17
CA GLY A 290 -17.73 38.01 0.97
C GLY A 290 -18.15 36.66 1.56
N ILE A 291 -17.28 35.65 1.52
CA ILE A 291 -17.54 34.32 2.08
C ILE A 291 -17.03 34.26 3.52
N ASN A 292 -17.93 34.07 4.48
CA ASN A 292 -17.57 33.87 5.89
C ASN A 292 -17.54 32.37 6.20
N MET A 293 -16.34 31.78 6.32
CA MET A 293 -16.15 30.36 6.61
C MET A 293 -16.92 29.85 7.84
N MET A 294 -17.16 30.69 8.85
CA MET A 294 -17.88 30.30 10.07
C MET A 294 -19.38 30.01 9.84
N GLN A 295 -19.93 30.45 8.69
CA GLN A 295 -21.33 30.28 8.32
C GLN A 295 -21.50 29.25 7.19
N MET A 296 -20.41 28.66 6.73
CA MET A 296 -20.43 27.68 5.64
C MET A 296 -20.54 26.27 6.21
N GLU A 297 -21.35 25.46 5.57
CA GLU A 297 -21.44 24.03 5.82
C GLU A 297 -21.03 23.28 4.55
N LYS A 298 -20.44 22.09 4.74
CA LYS A 298 -20.00 21.26 3.64
C LYS A 298 -21.21 20.76 2.84
N THR A 299 -21.29 21.10 1.56
CA THR A 299 -22.39 20.71 0.66
C THR A 299 -21.97 19.69 -0.40
N GLU A 300 -20.66 19.55 -0.63
CA GLU A 300 -20.09 18.59 -1.59
C GLU A 300 -19.00 17.75 -0.96
N LYS A 301 -18.77 16.58 -1.56
CA LYS A 301 -17.65 15.72 -1.19
C LYS A 301 -16.31 16.40 -1.46
N SER A 302 -15.36 16.26 -0.53
CA SER A 302 -13.97 16.65 -0.74
C SER A 302 -13.34 15.82 -1.85
N MET A 303 -12.23 16.29 -2.41
CA MET A 303 -11.46 15.53 -3.39
C MET A 303 -10.97 14.20 -2.79
N ALA A 304 -10.57 14.20 -1.52
CA ALA A 304 -10.20 13.00 -0.77
C ALA A 304 -11.38 12.02 -0.66
N GLU A 305 -12.58 12.49 -0.30
CA GLU A 305 -13.81 11.68 -0.26
C GLU A 305 -14.18 11.07 -1.60
N LEU A 306 -14.05 11.84 -2.67
CA LEU A 306 -14.32 11.33 -4.02
C LEU A 306 -13.32 10.23 -4.39
N GLN A 307 -12.05 10.39 -4.05
CA GLN A 307 -11.02 9.39 -4.28
C GLN A 307 -11.23 8.12 -3.42
N ILE A 308 -11.72 8.26 -2.20
CA ILE A 308 -12.14 7.15 -1.33
C ILE A 308 -13.29 6.39 -1.98
N ASP A 309 -14.36 7.09 -2.35
CA ASP A 309 -15.52 6.52 -3.02
C ASP A 309 -15.12 5.75 -4.29
N LEU A 310 -14.24 6.36 -5.10
CA LEU A 310 -13.68 5.76 -6.31
C LEU A 310 -12.88 4.50 -5.98
N ASN A 311 -11.97 4.55 -5.00
CA ASN A 311 -11.16 3.39 -4.62
C ASN A 311 -12.01 2.26 -4.04
N VAL A 312 -12.95 2.57 -3.14
CA VAL A 312 -13.85 1.58 -2.52
C VAL A 312 -14.73 0.94 -3.59
N LYS A 313 -15.40 1.74 -4.43
CA LYS A 313 -16.26 1.19 -5.50
C LYS A 313 -15.44 0.43 -6.53
N PHE A 314 -14.28 0.93 -6.91
CA PHE A 314 -13.41 0.28 -7.89
C PHE A 314 -12.84 -1.06 -7.38
N ASP A 315 -12.43 -1.15 -6.11
CA ASP A 315 -12.01 -2.42 -5.51
C ASP A 315 -13.19 -3.39 -5.44
N PHE A 316 -14.36 -2.99 -4.93
CA PHE A 316 -15.50 -3.89 -4.79
C PHE A 316 -16.09 -4.35 -6.14
N ASP A 317 -16.26 -3.45 -7.11
CA ASP A 317 -16.90 -3.77 -8.39
C ASP A 317 -16.02 -4.67 -9.28
N LYS A 318 -14.68 -4.53 -9.19
CA LYS A 318 -13.74 -5.38 -9.92
C LYS A 318 -13.45 -6.71 -9.23
N ILE A 319 -13.35 -6.72 -7.89
CA ILE A 319 -13.06 -7.94 -7.14
C ILE A 319 -14.26 -8.89 -7.16
N CYS A 320 -15.48 -8.35 -7.04
CA CYS A 320 -16.70 -9.16 -6.95
C CYS A 320 -17.38 -9.46 -8.29
N GLU A 321 -16.75 -9.14 -9.44
CA GLU A 321 -17.36 -9.27 -10.76
C GLU A 321 -18.78 -8.67 -10.78
N SER A 322 -18.90 -7.33 -10.72
CA SER A 322 -20.15 -6.54 -10.69
C SER A 322 -21.45 -7.36 -10.84
N GLY A 323 -22.16 -7.56 -9.73
CA GLY A 323 -23.45 -8.24 -9.71
C GLY A 323 -23.39 -9.76 -9.47
N LYS A 324 -22.21 -10.34 -9.26
CA LYS A 324 -22.07 -11.76 -8.88
C LYS A 324 -21.78 -11.92 -7.39
N GLN A 325 -22.49 -12.86 -6.75
CA GLN A 325 -22.11 -13.36 -5.44
C GLN A 325 -21.01 -14.42 -5.63
N LEU A 326 -19.78 -14.07 -5.30
CA LEU A 326 -18.66 -15.03 -5.29
C LEU A 326 -18.79 -15.98 -4.09
N GLN A 327 -18.34 -17.23 -4.28
CA GLN A 327 -18.29 -18.19 -3.20
C GLN A 327 -17.17 -17.84 -2.23
N THR A 328 -17.50 -17.63 -0.95
CA THR A 328 -16.51 -17.45 0.10
C THR A 328 -15.71 -18.74 0.28
N LEU A 329 -14.38 -18.64 0.13
CA LEU A 329 -13.45 -19.71 0.45
C LEU A 329 -12.92 -19.53 1.87
N ALA A 330 -12.67 -20.64 2.56
CA ALA A 330 -12.17 -20.65 3.93
C ALA A 330 -11.18 -21.80 4.12
N GLY A 331 -10.33 -21.69 5.15
CA GLY A 331 -9.33 -22.69 5.50
C GLY A 331 -7.89 -22.30 5.12
N PRO A 332 -6.92 -23.19 5.38
CA PRO A 332 -5.51 -22.93 5.12
C PRO A 332 -5.24 -22.58 3.65
N GLY A 333 -4.52 -21.49 3.40
CA GLY A 333 -4.27 -20.95 2.06
C GLY A 333 -5.38 -20.01 1.54
N TYR A 334 -6.48 -19.83 2.29
CA TYR A 334 -7.58 -18.92 1.97
C TYR A 334 -7.77 -17.85 3.05
N VAL A 335 -6.72 -17.55 3.81
CA VAL A 335 -6.72 -16.49 4.83
C VAL A 335 -6.30 -15.16 4.19
N GLY A 336 -7.11 -14.12 4.38
CA GLY A 336 -6.86 -12.77 3.90
C GLY A 336 -5.76 -12.04 4.67
N LEU A 337 -5.22 -10.99 4.04
CA LEU A 337 -4.33 -10.04 4.70
C LEU A 337 -5.09 -8.73 4.86
N LYS A 338 -5.25 -8.24 6.09
CA LYS A 338 -5.95 -6.98 6.37
C LYS A 338 -5.19 -5.82 5.72
N ASN A 339 -5.91 -4.88 5.11
CA ASN A 339 -5.32 -3.67 4.55
C ASN A 339 -4.91 -2.73 5.70
N LEU A 340 -3.66 -2.25 5.68
CA LEU A 340 -3.04 -1.40 6.69
C LEU A 340 -2.88 0.06 6.22
N GLY A 341 -3.76 0.50 5.32
CA GLY A 341 -3.64 1.75 4.58
C GLY A 341 -2.74 1.56 3.36
N ASN A 342 -3.35 1.61 2.17
CA ASN A 342 -2.70 1.43 0.87
C ASN A 342 -1.82 0.16 0.73
N SER A 343 -1.98 -0.85 1.57
CA SER A 343 -1.07 -2.00 1.61
C SER A 343 -1.43 -3.15 0.65
N CYS A 344 -2.31 -2.90 -0.33
CA CYS A 344 -2.79 -3.93 -1.25
C CYS A 344 -1.65 -4.52 -2.12
N TYR A 345 -0.70 -3.70 -2.56
CA TYR A 345 0.48 -4.14 -3.31
C TYR A 345 1.27 -5.22 -2.55
N MET A 346 1.49 -5.00 -1.24
CA MET A 346 2.17 -5.95 -0.36
C MET A 346 1.32 -7.21 -0.22
N ASN A 347 0.04 -7.06 0.09
CA ASN A 347 -0.86 -8.19 0.30
C ASN A 347 -0.91 -9.11 -0.93
N SER A 348 -1.04 -8.54 -2.13
CA SER A 348 -1.03 -9.28 -3.40
C SER A 348 0.28 -10.03 -3.61
N VAL A 349 1.43 -9.38 -3.40
CA VAL A 349 2.75 -10.02 -3.54
C VAL A 349 2.90 -11.17 -2.55
N MET A 350 2.58 -10.97 -1.27
CA MET A 350 2.78 -11.98 -0.24
C MET A 350 1.87 -13.21 -0.43
N GLN A 351 0.62 -13.01 -0.87
CA GLN A 351 -0.29 -14.12 -1.20
C GLN A 351 0.27 -15.00 -2.34
N VAL A 352 0.83 -14.39 -3.39
CA VAL A 352 1.47 -15.14 -4.48
C VAL A 352 2.68 -15.91 -3.96
N LEU A 353 3.58 -15.27 -3.20
CA LEU A 353 4.80 -15.92 -2.70
C LEU A 353 4.49 -17.13 -1.81
N PHE A 354 3.53 -17.02 -0.87
CA PHE A 354 3.17 -18.13 0.01
C PHE A 354 2.35 -19.24 -0.66
N SER A 355 1.91 -19.03 -1.90
CA SER A 355 1.33 -20.08 -2.74
C SER A 355 2.40 -20.98 -3.37
N LEU A 356 3.69 -20.62 -3.28
CA LEU A 356 4.80 -21.37 -3.88
C LEU A 356 5.49 -22.28 -2.85
N ASP A 357 5.78 -23.51 -3.25
CA ASP A 357 6.33 -24.54 -2.36
C ASP A 357 7.65 -24.11 -1.69
N GLU A 358 8.54 -23.40 -2.40
CA GLU A 358 9.82 -22.95 -1.83
C GLU A 358 9.66 -21.98 -0.66
N PHE A 359 8.64 -21.13 -0.68
CA PHE A 359 8.37 -20.23 0.42
C PHE A 359 7.68 -20.97 1.57
N ARG A 360 6.83 -21.95 1.26
CA ARG A 360 6.20 -22.84 2.25
C ARG A 360 7.25 -23.66 2.99
N GLU A 361 8.10 -24.37 2.27
CA GLU A 361 9.19 -25.16 2.85
C GLU A 361 10.16 -24.26 3.66
N ARG A 362 10.51 -23.08 3.13
CA ARG A 362 11.45 -22.16 3.79
C ARG A 362 10.92 -21.55 5.09
N TYR A 363 9.62 -21.24 5.15
CA TYR A 363 9.08 -20.41 6.24
C TYR A 363 7.97 -21.09 7.04
N LEU A 364 7.20 -22.02 6.48
CA LEU A 364 6.20 -22.81 7.21
C LEU A 364 6.82 -24.07 7.82
N ASP A 365 7.45 -24.92 7.00
CA ASP A 365 7.98 -26.22 7.49
C ASP A 365 9.14 -26.01 8.47
N ALA A 366 9.95 -24.97 8.23
CA ALA A 366 11.03 -24.55 9.10
C ALA A 366 10.60 -23.60 10.24
N ALA A 367 9.31 -23.27 10.38
CA ALA A 367 8.82 -22.33 11.37
C ALA A 367 9.23 -22.70 12.81
N PRO A 368 9.11 -23.97 13.27
CA PRO A 368 9.52 -24.35 14.63
C PRO A 368 11.00 -24.05 14.91
N GLN A 369 11.88 -24.32 13.94
CA GLN A 369 13.32 -24.08 14.05
C GLN A 369 13.64 -22.58 14.00
N ILE A 370 12.95 -21.83 13.14
CA ILE A 370 13.09 -20.37 13.04
C ILE A 370 12.67 -19.71 14.35
N PHE A 371 11.53 -20.10 14.92
CA PHE A 371 11.05 -19.56 16.20
C PHE A 371 11.96 -19.94 17.37
N ALA A 372 12.52 -21.16 17.37
CA ALA A 372 13.47 -21.58 18.40
C ALA A 372 14.79 -20.80 18.33
N ALA A 373 15.24 -20.46 17.12
CA ALA A 373 16.43 -19.65 16.89
C ALA A 373 16.20 -18.13 16.99
N ALA A 374 14.97 -17.68 17.23
CA ALA A 374 14.62 -16.27 17.25
C ALA A 374 15.38 -15.52 18.37
N PRO A 375 15.94 -14.32 18.10
CA PRO A 375 16.62 -13.53 19.10
C PRO A 375 15.69 -13.14 20.28
N PRO A 376 16.09 -13.38 21.55
CA PRO A 376 15.27 -13.10 22.74
C PRO A 376 14.66 -11.70 22.84
N ALA A 377 15.39 -10.67 22.39
CA ALA A 377 14.99 -9.26 22.47
C ALA A 377 14.83 -8.63 21.08
N GLY A 378 14.64 -9.43 20.03
CA GLY A 378 14.62 -8.95 18.64
C GLY A 378 13.81 -9.79 17.67
N ALA A 379 12.97 -10.72 18.15
CA ALA A 379 12.14 -11.56 17.28
C ALA A 379 11.21 -10.74 16.37
N ALA A 380 10.69 -9.61 16.87
CA ALA A 380 9.88 -8.67 16.07
C ALA A 380 10.68 -7.96 14.96
N ASP A 381 12.00 -7.81 15.14
CA ASP A 381 12.91 -7.18 14.18
C ASP A 381 13.65 -8.21 13.30
N ASP A 382 13.33 -9.51 13.42
CA ASP A 382 13.91 -10.59 12.60
C ASP A 382 12.98 -10.95 11.43
N LEU A 383 13.47 -10.73 10.20
CA LEU A 383 12.66 -10.91 8.99
C LEU A 383 12.24 -12.36 8.77
N ARG A 384 13.11 -13.32 9.11
CA ARG A 384 12.79 -14.74 8.92
C ARG A 384 11.70 -15.17 9.90
N VAL A 385 11.74 -14.66 11.12
CA VAL A 385 10.67 -14.85 12.11
C VAL A 385 9.36 -14.27 11.60
N GLN A 386 9.36 -13.03 11.09
CA GLN A 386 8.13 -12.40 10.58
C GLN A 386 7.59 -13.10 9.31
N MET A 387 8.46 -13.63 8.45
CA MET A 387 8.06 -14.46 7.32
C MET A 387 7.46 -15.81 7.76
N ALA A 388 8.05 -16.46 8.77
CA ALA A 388 7.51 -17.71 9.33
C ALA A 388 6.17 -17.50 10.07
N LYS A 389 6.03 -16.36 10.76
CA LYS A 389 4.77 -15.91 11.36
C LYS A 389 3.70 -15.72 10.28
N LEU A 390 4.01 -15.04 9.19
CA LEU A 390 3.09 -14.89 8.04
C LEU A 390 2.71 -16.23 7.43
N ALA A 391 3.69 -17.10 7.16
CA ALA A 391 3.47 -18.42 6.59
C ALA A 391 2.52 -19.24 7.48
N THR A 392 2.77 -19.25 8.79
CA THR A 392 1.92 -19.92 9.77
C THR A 392 0.52 -19.32 9.79
N GLY A 393 0.41 -17.99 9.71
CA GLY A 393 -0.87 -17.28 9.68
C GLY A 393 -1.73 -17.61 8.47
N LEU A 394 -1.11 -17.70 7.29
CA LEU A 394 -1.81 -17.89 6.02
C LEU A 394 -2.10 -19.35 5.70
N LEU A 395 -1.20 -20.26 6.09
CA LEU A 395 -1.16 -21.63 5.58
C LEU A 395 -1.51 -22.70 6.62
N THR A 396 -1.94 -22.30 7.81
CA THR A 396 -2.37 -23.24 8.88
C THR A 396 -3.79 -22.92 9.33
N PRO A 397 -4.50 -23.88 9.95
CA PRO A 397 -5.87 -23.64 10.43
C PRO A 397 -5.95 -22.70 11.64
N ARG A 398 -4.82 -22.16 12.14
CA ARG A 398 -4.76 -21.40 13.41
C ARG A 398 -5.68 -20.16 13.42
N TYR A 399 -5.83 -19.50 12.27
CA TYR A 399 -6.66 -18.30 12.10
C TYR A 399 -7.84 -18.55 11.16
N CYS A 400 -8.19 -19.81 10.93
CA CYS A 400 -9.37 -20.17 10.15
C CYS A 400 -10.62 -20.26 11.04
N GLY A 401 -11.78 -19.86 10.51
CA GLY A 401 -13.08 -19.87 11.16
C GLY A 401 -13.25 -18.94 12.36
N LYS A 402 -12.46 -17.85 12.48
CA LYS A 402 -12.41 -17.04 13.73
C LYS A 402 -13.22 -15.74 13.75
N GLY A 403 -13.95 -15.35 12.69
CA GLY A 403 -14.81 -14.16 12.73
C GLY A 403 -15.70 -13.91 11.51
N GLY A 404 -16.79 -13.15 11.71
CA GLY A 404 -17.86 -12.89 10.73
C GLY A 404 -17.47 -12.06 9.50
N ASP A 405 -16.27 -11.48 9.46
CA ASP A 405 -15.73 -10.70 8.33
C ASP A 405 -14.66 -11.46 7.51
N GLY A 406 -14.59 -12.79 7.68
CA GLY A 406 -13.64 -13.64 6.97
C GLY A 406 -12.31 -13.81 7.72
N ASP A 407 -11.66 -14.95 7.46
CA ASP A 407 -10.39 -15.30 8.09
C ASP A 407 -9.29 -14.38 7.58
N CYS A 408 -8.76 -13.51 8.44
CA CYS A 408 -7.66 -12.62 8.07
C CYS A 408 -6.62 -12.44 9.17
N VAL A 409 -5.40 -12.06 8.77
CA VAL A 409 -4.31 -11.68 9.68
C VAL A 409 -3.83 -10.26 9.38
N VAL A 410 -3.23 -9.61 10.38
CA VAL A 410 -2.79 -8.21 10.34
C VAL A 410 -1.26 -8.17 10.22
N PRO A 411 -0.67 -8.01 9.01
CA PRO A 411 0.77 -8.17 8.79
C PRO A 411 1.60 -6.94 9.20
N GLN A 412 1.28 -6.28 10.31
CA GLN A 412 1.86 -4.98 10.67
C GLN A 412 3.36 -5.05 10.98
N MET A 413 3.79 -6.02 11.80
CA MET A 413 5.21 -6.21 12.12
C MET A 413 6.03 -6.48 10.86
N PHE A 414 5.48 -7.25 9.92
CA PHE A 414 6.14 -7.50 8.63
C PHE A 414 6.20 -6.24 7.76
N LYS A 415 5.10 -5.48 7.59
CA LYS A 415 5.08 -4.23 6.80
C LYS A 415 6.19 -3.29 7.27
N PHE A 416 6.27 -3.05 8.58
CA PHE A 416 7.29 -2.19 9.16
C PHE A 416 8.70 -2.69 8.89
N LEU A 417 8.95 -3.99 9.12
CA LEU A 417 10.28 -4.55 8.97
C LEU A 417 10.74 -4.63 7.52
N ALA A 418 9.86 -5.01 6.60
CA ALA A 418 10.14 -5.07 5.18
C ALA A 418 10.40 -3.66 4.61
N GLY A 419 9.68 -2.64 5.09
CA GLY A 419 9.84 -1.25 4.66
C GLY A 419 10.98 -0.48 5.34
N LYS A 420 11.54 -0.99 6.45
CA LYS A 420 12.47 -0.26 7.32
C LYS A 420 13.66 0.31 6.54
N GLY A 421 13.77 1.64 6.56
CA GLY A 421 14.84 2.40 5.89
C GLY A 421 14.69 2.55 4.37
N HIS A 422 13.57 2.14 3.79
CA HIS A 422 13.26 2.35 2.38
C HIS A 422 12.39 3.60 2.20
N PRO A 423 12.75 4.56 1.34
CA PRO A 423 12.03 5.83 1.21
C PRO A 423 10.55 5.65 0.89
N GLU A 424 10.22 4.72 -0.01
CA GLU A 424 8.83 4.43 -0.38
C GLU A 424 8.13 3.48 0.61
N PHE A 425 8.67 2.27 0.80
CA PHE A 425 8.00 1.22 1.58
C PHE A 425 7.97 1.45 3.09
N SER A 426 8.67 2.45 3.64
CA SER A 426 8.47 2.88 5.04
C SER A 426 7.29 3.84 5.21
N THR A 427 6.59 4.21 4.13
CA THR A 427 5.43 5.11 4.18
C THR A 427 4.10 4.34 4.18
N GLY A 428 2.99 5.06 4.33
CA GLY A 428 1.64 4.55 4.09
C GLY A 428 1.09 4.85 2.69
N ASN A 429 1.93 5.25 1.74
CA ASN A 429 1.52 5.59 0.37
C ASN A 429 1.12 4.34 -0.45
N GLN A 430 0.41 4.56 -1.55
CA GLN A 430 0.24 3.54 -2.59
C GLN A 430 1.57 3.28 -3.29
N GLN A 431 1.84 2.03 -3.66
CA GLN A 431 3.12 1.62 -4.24
C GLN A 431 2.94 0.60 -5.36
N ASP A 432 3.96 0.48 -6.21
CA ASP A 432 3.98 -0.48 -7.31
C ASP A 432 4.31 -1.90 -6.82
N ALA A 433 3.54 -2.89 -7.27
CA ALA A 433 3.68 -4.27 -6.84
C ALA A 433 4.94 -4.96 -7.41
N GLN A 434 5.38 -4.58 -8.61
CA GLN A 434 6.61 -5.10 -9.22
C GLN A 434 7.83 -4.57 -8.48
N GLU A 435 7.85 -3.26 -8.18
CA GLU A 435 8.92 -2.66 -7.38
C GLU A 435 9.01 -3.32 -6.00
N TYR A 436 7.86 -3.50 -5.33
CA TYR A 436 7.81 -4.15 -4.03
C TYR A 436 8.28 -5.62 -4.09
N LEU A 437 7.91 -6.38 -5.10
CA LEU A 437 8.38 -7.76 -5.28
C LEU A 437 9.92 -7.82 -5.38
N MET A 438 10.53 -6.95 -6.18
CA MET A 438 11.99 -6.89 -6.31
C MET A 438 12.66 -6.45 -5.01
N HIS A 439 12.06 -5.50 -4.29
CA HIS A 439 12.53 -5.09 -2.97
C HIS A 439 12.48 -6.25 -1.98
N VAL A 440 11.36 -6.97 -1.89
CA VAL A 440 11.21 -8.15 -1.02
C VAL A 440 12.28 -9.19 -1.36
N PHE A 441 12.53 -9.51 -2.63
CA PHE A 441 13.61 -10.43 -3.01
C PHE A 441 14.98 -9.97 -2.50
N LYS A 442 15.30 -8.67 -2.61
CA LYS A 442 16.56 -8.09 -2.12
C LYS A 442 16.66 -8.09 -0.60
N VAL A 443 15.56 -7.87 0.12
CA VAL A 443 15.53 -7.91 1.59
C VAL A 443 15.66 -9.34 2.09
N LEU A 444 14.92 -10.29 1.50
CA LEU A 444 15.01 -11.71 1.83
C LEU A 444 16.39 -12.28 1.51
N GLU A 445 17.01 -11.91 0.39
CA GLU A 445 18.36 -12.35 0.05
C GLU A 445 19.40 -11.90 1.08
N ARG A 446 19.30 -10.67 1.58
CA ARG A 446 20.18 -10.19 2.66
C ARG A 446 20.01 -11.03 3.93
N ALA A 447 18.77 -11.33 4.30
CA ALA A 447 18.46 -12.18 5.46
C ALA A 447 18.94 -13.63 5.27
N ASP A 448 18.76 -14.20 4.08
CA ASP A 448 19.20 -15.55 3.74
C ASP A 448 20.72 -15.66 3.79
N ARG A 449 21.44 -14.70 3.19
CA ARG A 449 22.91 -14.67 3.23
C ARG A 449 23.44 -14.55 4.67
N ALA A 450 22.82 -13.71 5.50
CA ALA A 450 23.18 -13.58 6.91
C ALA A 450 22.95 -14.89 7.69
N ALA A 451 21.98 -15.70 7.29
CA ALA A 451 21.70 -17.02 7.85
C ALA A 451 22.50 -18.16 7.20
N GLY A 452 23.40 -17.86 6.25
CA GLY A 452 24.16 -18.89 5.51
C GLY A 452 23.30 -19.74 4.55
N LEU A 453 22.12 -19.24 4.17
CA LEU A 453 21.17 -19.90 3.28
C LEU A 453 21.30 -19.38 1.84
N GLN A 454 20.87 -20.21 0.89
CA GLN A 454 20.71 -19.76 -0.50
C GLN A 454 19.47 -18.86 -0.63
N PRO A 455 19.52 -17.81 -1.47
CA PRO A 455 18.39 -16.90 -1.68
C PRO A 455 17.12 -17.67 -2.09
N VAL A 456 16.02 -17.46 -1.35
CA VAL A 456 14.74 -18.15 -1.59
C VAL A 456 14.14 -17.82 -2.95
N HIS A 457 14.48 -16.67 -3.53
CA HIS A 457 14.00 -16.24 -4.84
C HIS A 457 14.76 -16.86 -6.03
N ARG A 458 15.80 -17.68 -5.80
CA ARG A 458 16.56 -18.34 -6.87
C ARG A 458 15.71 -19.12 -7.90
N PRO A 459 14.57 -19.75 -7.56
CA PRO A 459 13.68 -20.39 -8.53
C PRO A 459 13.08 -19.44 -9.60
N PHE A 460 13.15 -18.12 -9.38
CA PHE A 460 12.75 -17.10 -10.35
C PHE A 460 13.87 -16.68 -11.31
N ASN A 461 15.11 -17.12 -11.06
CA ASN A 461 16.26 -16.66 -11.84
C ASN A 461 16.20 -17.20 -13.27
N ILE A 462 16.18 -16.26 -14.21
CA ILE A 462 16.34 -16.46 -15.64
C ILE A 462 17.77 -16.06 -15.96
N VAL A 463 18.50 -16.94 -16.65
CA VAL A 463 19.83 -16.59 -17.15
C VAL A 463 19.71 -16.34 -18.64
N PHE A 464 20.21 -15.20 -19.08
CA PHE A 464 20.28 -14.81 -20.47
C PHE A 464 21.68 -15.01 -21.02
N GLU A 465 21.72 -15.28 -22.30
CA GLU A 465 22.90 -15.09 -23.12
C GLU A 465 22.64 -13.91 -24.06
N GLU A 466 23.45 -12.87 -23.91
CA GLU A 466 23.43 -11.72 -24.79
C GLU A 466 24.54 -11.87 -25.83
N CYS A 467 24.21 -11.61 -27.09
CA CYS A 467 25.16 -11.58 -28.19
C CYS A 467 25.19 -10.15 -28.74
N PHE A 468 26.36 -9.55 -28.70
CA PHE A 468 26.65 -8.23 -29.24
C PHE A 468 27.47 -8.38 -30.51
N LYS A 469 26.93 -7.95 -31.64
CA LYS A 469 27.54 -8.08 -32.96
C LYS A 469 27.95 -6.72 -33.49
N ASP A 470 29.22 -6.59 -33.86
CA ASP A 470 29.72 -5.46 -34.63
C ASP A 470 29.30 -5.64 -36.10
N MET A 471 28.41 -4.78 -36.60
CA MET A 471 27.90 -4.92 -37.97
C MET A 471 28.94 -4.55 -39.03
N GLN A 472 30.03 -3.88 -38.65
CA GLN A 472 31.09 -3.49 -39.56
C GLN A 472 32.07 -4.64 -39.82
N SER A 473 32.44 -5.37 -38.77
CA SER A 473 33.36 -6.52 -38.89
C SER A 473 32.66 -7.88 -38.97
N GLY A 474 31.38 -7.96 -38.59
CA GLY A 474 30.62 -9.20 -38.48
C GLY A 474 30.96 -10.02 -37.22
N ARG A 475 31.91 -9.57 -36.40
CA ARG A 475 32.36 -10.29 -35.20
C ARG A 475 31.45 -10.06 -34.00
N VAL A 476 31.46 -11.01 -33.07
CA VAL A 476 30.51 -11.06 -31.95
C VAL A 476 31.19 -11.16 -30.59
N ARG A 477 30.51 -10.70 -29.55
CA ARG A 477 30.86 -10.90 -28.13
C ARG A 477 29.65 -11.46 -27.40
N TYR A 478 29.86 -12.52 -26.63
CA TYR A 478 28.82 -13.16 -25.83
C TYR A 478 28.98 -12.81 -24.36
N ASN A 479 27.86 -12.52 -23.68
CA ASN A 479 27.77 -12.38 -22.23
C ASN A 479 26.75 -13.38 -21.70
N SER A 480 27.18 -14.34 -20.88
CA SER A 480 26.34 -15.44 -20.37
C SER A 480 25.93 -15.29 -18.90
N ASP A 481 26.29 -14.19 -18.24
CA ASP A 481 26.10 -14.02 -16.79
C ASP A 481 24.95 -13.06 -16.45
N ALA A 482 24.11 -12.73 -17.43
CA ALA A 482 22.96 -11.85 -17.25
C ALA A 482 21.82 -12.59 -16.54
N VAL A 483 21.76 -12.47 -15.20
CA VAL A 483 20.68 -13.04 -14.38
C VAL A 483 19.61 -12.00 -14.10
N GLN A 484 18.34 -12.34 -14.33
CA GLN A 484 17.18 -11.53 -13.96
C GLN A 484 16.14 -12.40 -13.23
N CYS A 485 15.22 -11.78 -12.49
CA CYS A 485 14.13 -12.48 -11.78
C CYS A 485 12.76 -12.32 -12.45
N GLN A 486 12.68 -11.58 -13.56
CA GLN A 486 11.45 -11.27 -14.27
C GLN A 486 11.73 -10.90 -15.73
N LEU A 487 10.72 -11.00 -16.59
CA LEU A 487 10.70 -10.41 -17.93
C LEU A 487 9.86 -9.14 -17.90
N SER A 488 10.48 -7.98 -18.18
CA SER A 488 9.76 -6.71 -18.33
C SER A 488 9.38 -6.53 -19.80
N LEU A 489 8.18 -6.99 -20.15
CA LEU A 489 7.70 -7.07 -21.51
C LEU A 489 7.15 -5.72 -21.99
N PRO A 490 7.71 -5.13 -23.07
CA PRO A 490 7.09 -3.99 -23.73
C PRO A 490 5.75 -4.39 -24.35
N ILE A 491 4.85 -3.43 -24.50
CA ILE A 491 3.54 -3.64 -25.10
C ILE A 491 3.47 -2.89 -26.45
N PRO A 492 3.73 -3.57 -27.57
CA PRO A 492 3.64 -2.95 -28.89
C PRO A 492 2.16 -2.76 -29.28
N LEU A 493 1.58 -1.59 -28.99
CA LEU A 493 0.18 -1.28 -29.28
C LEU A 493 -0.16 -1.37 -30.77
N GLU A 494 0.81 -1.08 -31.63
CA GLU A 494 0.70 -1.22 -33.09
C GLU A 494 0.48 -2.68 -33.55
N ARG A 495 0.68 -3.65 -32.66
CA ARG A 495 0.43 -5.08 -32.88
C ARG A 495 -0.93 -5.54 -32.33
N ALA A 496 -1.81 -4.61 -31.95
CA ALA A 496 -3.16 -4.95 -31.51
C ALA A 496 -3.98 -5.60 -32.63
N VAL A 497 -4.77 -6.64 -32.30
CA VAL A 497 -5.51 -7.45 -33.30
C VAL A 497 -6.94 -6.96 -33.55
N ASN A 498 -7.42 -6.01 -32.75
CA ASN A 498 -8.81 -5.52 -32.77
C ASN A 498 -8.89 -4.00 -32.99
N THR A 499 -7.93 -3.43 -33.71
CA THR A 499 -7.84 -1.97 -33.94
C THR A 499 -9.12 -1.41 -34.58
N GLU A 500 -9.74 -2.12 -35.51
CA GLU A 500 -10.99 -1.70 -36.14
C GLU A 500 -12.17 -1.66 -35.16
N GLU A 501 -12.24 -2.62 -34.23
CA GLU A 501 -13.28 -2.67 -33.19
C GLU A 501 -13.13 -1.52 -32.19
N VAL A 502 -11.88 -1.21 -31.80
CA VAL A 502 -11.55 -0.10 -30.90
C VAL A 502 -11.95 1.23 -31.55
N SER A 503 -11.51 1.49 -32.80
CA SER A 503 -11.88 2.70 -33.52
C SER A 503 -13.40 2.84 -33.67
N SER A 504 -14.09 1.75 -33.98
CA SER A 504 -15.56 1.73 -34.09
C SER A 504 -16.24 2.03 -32.75
N TYR A 505 -15.69 1.56 -31.63
CA TYR A 505 -16.17 1.89 -30.29
C TYR A 505 -15.92 3.36 -29.95
N GLU A 506 -14.71 3.86 -30.19
CA GLU A 506 -14.34 5.26 -29.93
C GLU A 506 -15.22 6.24 -30.70
N GLU A 507 -15.52 5.96 -31.98
CA GLU A 507 -16.43 6.77 -32.78
C GLU A 507 -17.86 6.78 -32.22
N ARG A 508 -18.37 5.61 -31.80
CA ARG A 508 -19.70 5.48 -31.21
C ARG A 508 -19.77 6.19 -29.86
N ASN A 509 -18.73 6.06 -29.05
CA ASN A 509 -18.62 6.73 -27.76
C ASN A 509 -18.52 8.26 -27.94
N ALA A 510 -17.71 8.76 -28.88
CA ALA A 510 -17.62 10.18 -29.20
C ALA A 510 -18.95 10.76 -29.74
N LYS A 511 -19.71 9.98 -30.52
CA LYS A 511 -21.07 10.36 -30.97
C LYS A 511 -22.04 10.40 -29.79
N ARG A 512 -22.00 9.42 -28.88
CA ARG A 512 -22.82 9.38 -27.66
C ARG A 512 -22.53 10.55 -26.73
N GLN A 513 -21.25 10.87 -26.50
CA GLN A 513 -20.83 12.01 -25.68
C GLN A 513 -21.31 13.37 -26.23
N LYS A 514 -21.52 13.48 -27.55
CA LYS A 514 -22.11 14.68 -28.16
C LYS A 514 -23.65 14.72 -27.99
N SER A 515 -24.32 13.58 -27.92
CA SER A 515 -25.78 13.49 -27.74
C SER A 515 -26.24 13.48 -26.28
N SER A 516 -25.44 12.97 -25.33
CA SER A 516 -25.77 12.96 -23.90
C SER A 516 -25.75 14.36 -23.27
N ALA A 517 -25.09 15.33 -23.91
CA ALA A 517 -25.23 16.76 -23.61
C ALA A 517 -26.69 17.29 -23.81
N ALA A 518 -27.59 16.50 -24.40
CA ALA A 518 -29.01 16.80 -24.57
C ALA A 518 -29.96 16.00 -23.65
N GLY A 519 -29.45 15.31 -22.62
CA GLY A 519 -30.27 14.74 -21.53
C GLY A 519 -30.88 13.35 -21.77
N GLY A 520 -30.24 12.49 -22.58
CA GLY A 520 -30.66 11.09 -22.76
C GLY A 520 -29.98 10.12 -21.79
N GLU A 521 -30.71 9.09 -21.32
CA GLU A 521 -30.20 7.99 -20.48
C GLU A 521 -29.01 7.26 -21.14
N GLU A 522 -27.97 7.01 -20.34
CA GLU A 522 -26.73 6.34 -20.77
C GLU A 522 -26.87 4.82 -20.73
N ASP A 523 -27.09 4.20 -21.89
CA ASP A 523 -26.85 2.76 -22.06
C ASP A 523 -25.33 2.50 -21.95
N LYS A 524 -24.91 1.91 -20.82
CA LYS A 524 -23.52 1.55 -20.53
C LYS A 524 -23.09 0.36 -21.39
N GLU A 525 -22.36 0.65 -22.46
CA GLU A 525 -21.65 -0.38 -23.22
C GLU A 525 -20.26 -0.60 -22.64
N GLU A 526 -19.82 -1.86 -22.54
CA GLU A 526 -18.50 -2.18 -22.03
C GLU A 526 -17.39 -1.56 -22.91
N PRO A 527 -16.34 -0.97 -22.30
CA PRO A 527 -15.26 -0.36 -23.06
C PRO A 527 -14.48 -1.38 -23.87
N VAL A 528 -14.38 -1.14 -25.18
CA VAL A 528 -13.55 -1.95 -26.08
C VAL A 528 -12.11 -1.46 -26.02
N LYS A 529 -11.20 -2.33 -25.58
CA LYS A 529 -9.78 -2.01 -25.37
C LYS A 529 -8.88 -2.67 -26.43
N PRO A 530 -7.75 -2.05 -26.82
CA PRO A 530 -6.76 -2.68 -27.68
C PRO A 530 -6.30 -4.01 -27.08
N ARG A 531 -6.25 -5.06 -27.90
CA ARG A 531 -5.85 -6.41 -27.52
C ARG A 531 -4.53 -6.76 -28.18
N VAL A 532 -3.46 -6.75 -27.40
CA VAL A 532 -2.11 -7.09 -27.87
C VAL A 532 -1.82 -8.56 -27.53
N PRO A 533 -1.44 -9.41 -28.51
CA PRO A 533 -1.09 -10.80 -28.23
C PRO A 533 0.15 -10.91 -27.33
N MET A 534 0.15 -11.84 -26.36
CA MET A 534 1.31 -12.10 -25.50
C MET A 534 2.58 -12.42 -26.29
N GLU A 535 2.47 -13.16 -27.40
CA GLU A 535 3.61 -13.45 -28.28
C GLU A 535 4.22 -12.18 -28.87
N ALA A 536 3.42 -11.16 -29.21
CA ALA A 536 3.95 -9.90 -29.73
C ALA A 536 4.79 -9.16 -28.68
N CYS A 537 4.40 -9.21 -27.41
CA CYS A 537 5.17 -8.63 -26.31
C CYS A 537 6.49 -9.38 -26.08
N LEU A 538 6.49 -10.72 -26.19
CA LEU A 538 7.69 -11.54 -26.09
C LEU A 538 8.63 -11.32 -27.29
N ASP A 539 8.09 -11.28 -28.51
CA ASP A 539 8.86 -10.98 -29.72
C ASP A 539 9.51 -9.60 -29.66
N ALA A 540 8.81 -8.60 -29.12
CA ALA A 540 9.38 -7.28 -28.89
C ALA A 540 10.50 -7.29 -27.84
N PHE A 541 10.38 -8.09 -26.77
CA PHE A 541 11.42 -8.22 -25.74
C PHE A 541 12.68 -8.96 -26.25
N PHE A 542 12.51 -10.03 -27.04
CA PHE A 542 13.59 -10.83 -27.60
C PHE A 542 14.09 -10.32 -28.96
N GLY A 543 13.47 -9.26 -29.48
CA GLY A 543 13.83 -8.63 -30.75
C GLY A 543 15.26 -8.09 -30.75
N GLU A 544 15.85 -8.04 -31.94
CA GLU A 544 17.18 -7.48 -32.12
C GLU A 544 17.12 -5.95 -31.94
N THR A 545 18.00 -5.42 -31.09
CA THR A 545 18.12 -3.97 -30.86
C THR A 545 19.37 -3.46 -31.57
N LEU A 546 19.23 -2.39 -32.36
CA LEU A 546 20.36 -1.71 -32.97
C LEU A 546 20.95 -0.69 -32.00
N VAL A 547 22.28 -0.60 -31.99
CA VAL A 547 23.04 0.37 -31.22
C VAL A 547 23.78 1.26 -32.22
N ASP A 548 23.34 2.51 -32.29
CA ASP A 548 23.97 3.53 -33.14
C ASP A 548 25.28 4.04 -32.51
N ASP A 549 26.12 4.66 -33.35
CA ASP A 549 27.38 5.32 -32.95
C ASP A 549 28.39 4.40 -32.23
N TYR A 550 28.38 3.10 -32.54
CA TYR A 550 29.32 2.13 -31.99
C TYR A 550 30.69 2.22 -32.67
N LEU A 551 31.75 2.46 -31.89
CA LEU A 551 33.14 2.42 -32.37
C LEU A 551 33.65 0.98 -32.41
N SER A 552 33.84 0.44 -33.61
CA SER A 552 34.34 -0.92 -33.81
C SER A 552 35.82 -1.03 -33.43
N PRO A 553 36.22 -1.97 -32.53
CA PRO A 553 37.62 -2.21 -32.19
C PRO A 553 38.38 -2.92 -33.33
N VAL A 554 37.66 -3.45 -34.33
CA VAL A 554 38.26 -4.17 -35.46
C VAL A 554 38.54 -3.23 -36.62
N THR A 555 37.60 -2.34 -36.93
CA THR A 555 37.71 -1.42 -38.08
C THR A 555 38.15 -0.01 -37.70
N GLY A 556 38.05 0.37 -36.42
CA GLY A 556 38.36 1.71 -35.92
C GLY A 556 37.34 2.78 -36.34
N GLN A 557 36.21 2.39 -36.94
CA GLN A 557 35.18 3.29 -37.44
C GLN A 557 33.91 3.22 -36.60
N LYS A 558 33.17 4.34 -36.59
CA LYS A 558 31.84 4.42 -35.98
C LYS A 558 30.80 3.86 -36.94
N GLY A 559 29.90 3.02 -36.42
CA GLY A 559 28.84 2.38 -37.19
C GLY A 559 27.78 1.76 -36.30
N LEU A 560 27.06 0.77 -36.84
CA LEU A 560 26.01 0.07 -36.13
C LEU A 560 26.56 -1.15 -35.39
N ALA A 561 26.03 -1.41 -34.21
CA ALA A 561 26.10 -2.71 -33.58
C ALA A 561 24.69 -3.27 -33.39
N GLN A 562 24.60 -4.59 -33.23
CA GLN A 562 23.35 -5.29 -33.02
C GLN A 562 23.44 -6.09 -31.71
N LYS A 563 22.47 -5.89 -30.83
CA LYS A 563 22.29 -6.67 -29.61
C LYS A 563 21.12 -7.63 -29.80
N ARG A 564 21.35 -8.92 -29.55
CA ARG A 564 20.30 -9.93 -29.42
C ARG A 564 20.46 -10.66 -28.09
N GLN A 565 19.37 -11.14 -27.53
CA GLN A 565 19.37 -11.92 -26.29
C GLN A 565 18.53 -13.17 -26.44
N GLY A 566 18.88 -14.22 -25.70
CA GLY A 566 18.08 -15.43 -25.59
C GLY A 566 18.22 -16.06 -24.21
N ILE A 567 17.27 -16.92 -23.85
CA ILE A 567 17.27 -17.60 -22.56
C ILE A 567 18.26 -18.77 -22.61
N SER A 568 19.25 -18.75 -21.73
CA SER A 568 20.19 -19.86 -21.52
C SER A 568 19.68 -20.83 -20.46
N THR A 569 19.11 -20.31 -19.37
CA THR A 569 18.50 -21.10 -18.28
C THR A 569 17.10 -20.58 -17.97
N TYR A 570 16.12 -21.48 -18.01
CA TYR A 570 14.72 -21.18 -17.70
C TYR A 570 14.46 -21.28 -16.18
N PRO A 571 13.66 -20.37 -15.61
CA PRO A 571 13.30 -20.41 -14.20
C PRO A 571 12.24 -21.50 -13.94
N LYS A 572 12.06 -21.87 -12.66
CA LYS A 572 10.90 -22.68 -12.24
C LYS A 572 9.62 -21.84 -12.24
N TYR A 573 9.71 -20.59 -11.79
CA TYR A 573 8.60 -19.63 -11.80
C TYR A 573 8.97 -18.41 -12.65
N LEU A 574 8.15 -18.12 -13.65
CA LEU A 574 8.36 -17.00 -14.56
C LEU A 574 7.51 -15.80 -14.12
N VAL A 575 8.15 -14.68 -13.77
CA VAL A 575 7.46 -13.41 -13.54
C VAL A 575 7.43 -12.61 -14.83
N LEU A 576 6.23 -12.30 -15.30
CA LEU A 576 5.99 -11.43 -16.45
C LEU A 576 5.51 -10.07 -15.94
N HIS A 577 6.39 -9.07 -16.00
CA HIS A 577 6.05 -7.68 -15.75
C HIS A 577 5.65 -7.04 -17.08
N MET A 578 4.41 -6.55 -17.17
CA MET A 578 3.94 -5.85 -18.35
C MET A 578 4.24 -4.36 -18.22
N CYS A 579 5.10 -3.81 -19.09
CA CYS A 579 5.48 -2.40 -19.08
C CYS A 579 4.33 -1.52 -19.56
N ARG A 580 3.37 -1.26 -18.66
CA ARG A 580 2.12 -0.54 -18.95
C ARG A 580 2.24 0.97 -18.82
N TYR A 581 3.38 1.52 -18.45
CA TYR A 581 3.56 2.96 -18.31
C TYR A 581 4.52 3.47 -19.37
N VAL A 582 4.10 4.51 -20.08
CA VAL A 582 4.90 5.21 -21.08
C VAL A 582 4.97 6.69 -20.75
N ILE A 583 6.05 7.34 -21.15
CA ILE A 583 6.20 8.80 -21.02
C ILE A 583 5.43 9.44 -22.20
N GLY A 584 4.44 10.28 -21.91
CA GLY A 584 3.76 11.07 -22.94
C GLY A 584 4.63 12.20 -23.48
N ASP A 585 4.18 12.85 -24.56
CA ASP A 585 4.88 14.03 -25.14
C ASP A 585 5.07 15.18 -24.14
N ASP A 586 4.22 15.21 -23.09
CA ASP A 586 4.23 16.15 -21.97
C ASP A 586 5.11 15.69 -20.80
N TRP A 587 5.93 14.64 -20.97
CA TRP A 587 6.75 14.01 -19.94
C TRP A 587 5.98 13.42 -18.75
N ARG A 588 4.65 13.33 -18.85
CA ARG A 588 3.80 12.74 -17.81
C ARG A 588 3.64 11.23 -18.05
N PRO A 589 3.76 10.39 -17.01
CA PRO A 589 3.49 8.96 -17.13
C PRO A 589 2.03 8.71 -17.53
N LYS A 590 1.83 7.89 -18.57
CA LYS A 590 0.51 7.47 -19.05
C LYS A 590 0.41 5.96 -18.99
N LYS A 591 -0.69 5.47 -18.42
CA LYS A 591 -0.99 4.04 -18.38
C LYS A 591 -1.57 3.59 -19.71
N LEU A 592 -1.00 2.54 -20.29
CA LEU A 592 -1.50 1.84 -21.45
C LEU A 592 -2.74 1.03 -21.06
N ASP A 593 -3.92 1.54 -21.43
CA ASP A 593 -5.20 0.85 -21.20
C ASP A 593 -5.47 -0.17 -22.31
N CYS A 594 -4.80 -1.32 -22.21
CA CYS A 594 -4.90 -2.41 -23.17
C CYS A 594 -5.02 -3.78 -22.49
N LEU A 595 -5.56 -4.74 -23.23
CA LEU A 595 -5.63 -6.14 -22.85
C LEU A 595 -4.42 -6.89 -23.43
N VAL A 596 -3.74 -7.64 -22.57
CA VAL A 596 -2.72 -8.61 -22.99
C VAL A 596 -3.17 -9.97 -22.45
N PRO A 597 -3.93 -10.76 -23.21
CA PRO A 597 -4.44 -12.04 -22.75
C PRO A 597 -3.28 -12.99 -22.42
N ALA A 598 -3.18 -13.42 -21.17
CA ALA A 598 -2.20 -14.42 -20.76
C ALA A 598 -2.70 -15.82 -21.16
N PRO A 599 -1.93 -16.59 -21.94
CA PRO A 599 -2.34 -17.94 -22.31
C PRO A 599 -2.18 -18.88 -21.09
N PRO A 600 -3.02 -19.94 -20.98
CA PRO A 600 -2.88 -20.93 -19.91
C PRO A 600 -1.58 -21.75 -20.02
N THR A 601 -1.03 -21.86 -21.24
CA THR A 601 0.25 -22.52 -21.52
C THR A 601 1.12 -21.58 -22.34
N LEU A 602 2.37 -21.40 -21.93
CA LEU A 602 3.34 -20.55 -22.61
C LEU A 602 4.58 -21.36 -23.01
N ASP A 603 4.86 -21.46 -24.30
CA ASP A 603 6.09 -22.08 -24.83
C ASP A 603 7.13 -21.00 -25.13
N LEU A 604 8.29 -21.08 -24.47
CA LEU A 604 9.41 -20.15 -24.64
C LEU A 604 10.57 -20.75 -25.44
N SER A 605 10.45 -21.97 -25.95
CA SER A 605 11.52 -22.70 -26.67
C SER A 605 12.09 -21.91 -27.85
N LYS A 606 11.24 -21.11 -28.52
CA LYS A 606 11.59 -20.15 -29.59
C LYS A 606 12.69 -19.17 -29.19
N TYR A 607 12.71 -18.75 -27.92
CA TYR A 607 13.60 -17.72 -27.39
C TYR A 607 14.87 -18.27 -26.72
N ARG A 608 15.14 -19.58 -26.88
CA ARG A 608 16.37 -20.18 -26.39
C ARG A 608 17.59 -19.53 -27.06
N ALA A 609 18.62 -19.24 -26.25
CA ALA A 609 19.89 -18.74 -26.74
C ALA A 609 20.47 -19.66 -27.83
N LYS A 610 20.98 -19.03 -28.91
CA LYS A 610 21.60 -19.71 -30.05
C LYS A 610 23.03 -19.22 -30.18
N ARG A 611 23.99 -20.15 -30.14
CA ARG A 611 25.38 -19.91 -30.57
C ARG A 611 25.59 -20.50 -31.95
N GLY A 612 26.24 -19.75 -32.83
CA GLY A 612 26.70 -20.22 -34.14
C GLY A 612 28.23 -20.24 -34.22
N ASP A 613 28.75 -20.68 -35.37
CA ASP A 613 30.17 -20.61 -35.71
C ASP A 613 30.55 -19.17 -36.13
N GLU A 614 30.55 -18.24 -35.18
CA GLU A 614 30.82 -16.81 -35.39
C GLU A 614 32.22 -16.41 -34.87
N GLU A 615 32.91 -15.50 -35.57
CA GLU A 615 34.20 -14.97 -35.11
C GLU A 615 34.04 -14.01 -33.93
N LEU A 616 34.90 -14.14 -32.91
CA LEU A 616 34.83 -13.31 -31.71
C LEU A 616 35.49 -11.94 -31.89
N LEU A 617 34.89 -10.92 -31.27
CA LEU A 617 35.51 -9.60 -31.12
C LEU A 617 36.79 -9.72 -30.27
N PRO A 618 37.81 -8.88 -30.55
CA PRO A 618 38.95 -8.72 -29.64
C PRO A 618 38.50 -8.37 -28.21
N GLU A 619 39.29 -8.76 -27.21
CA GLU A 619 39.01 -8.44 -25.80
C GLU A 619 38.99 -6.92 -25.54
#